data_AF-L8FSQ9-F1
#
_entry.id   AF-L8FSQ9-F1
#
_cell.length_a   1.000
_cell.length_b   1.000
_cell.length_c   1.000
_cell.angle_alpha   90.00
_cell.angle_beta   90.00
_cell.angle_gamma   90.00
#
_symmetry.space_group_name_H-M   'P 1'
#
loop_
_entity.id
_entity.type
_entity.pdbx_description
1 polymer ?
#
loop_
_entity_poly.entity_id
_entity_poly.type
_entity_poly.pdbx_seq_one_letter_code
_entity_poly.pdbx_strand_id
1 'polypeptide(L)'
;RQLALEVCGKGLIAYSLRAYDEVRQADDYFDDIPAVKADREMVEIAEKIIGQKDAKFDASTFRDRYDEALKALIKSKQKGGKALVEAPEPEDTNVIDLMAALRSSLKGSATGARKTTAAKKAAPAKKPASKKAPARKTAAKKKAA
;
A
#
# COMPACT_ATOMS: atom_id res chain seq x y z
N ARG A 1 -22.63 -21.89 25.85
CA ARG A 1 -21.31 -21.33 25.49
C ARG A 1 -20.40 -21.48 26.71
N GLN A 2 -19.25 -22.14 26.56
CA GLN A 2 -18.31 -22.35 27.67
C GLN A 2 -17.35 -21.15 27.76
N LEU A 3 -16.89 -20.83 28.97
CA LEU A 3 -15.99 -19.72 29.24
C LEU A 3 -14.79 -20.21 30.05
N ALA A 4 -13.59 -19.83 29.64
CA ALA A 4 -12.38 -19.93 30.46
C ALA A 4 -12.11 -18.57 31.10
N LEU A 5 -11.87 -18.54 32.41
CA LEU A 5 -11.58 -17.31 33.14
C LEU A 5 -10.10 -17.26 33.49
N GLU A 6 -9.46 -16.13 33.19
CA GLU A 6 -8.08 -15.84 33.54
C GLU A 6 -8.02 -14.60 34.42
N VAL A 7 -7.21 -14.63 35.49
CA VAL A 7 -6.99 -13.46 36.34
C VAL A 7 -6.08 -12.48 35.59
N CYS A 8 -6.56 -11.27 35.37
CA CYS A 8 -5.81 -10.20 34.71
C CYS A 8 -5.76 -8.96 35.61
N GLY A 9 -4.63 -8.78 36.30
CA GLY A 9 -4.43 -7.69 37.25
C GLY A 9 -5.44 -7.76 38.40
N LYS A 10 -6.28 -6.73 38.52
CA LYS A 10 -7.35 -6.66 39.55
C LYS A 10 -8.70 -7.21 39.07
N GLY A 11 -8.76 -7.77 37.86
CA GLY A 11 -9.99 -8.25 37.24
C GLY A 11 -9.86 -9.66 36.64
N LEU A 12 -10.87 -10.03 35.83
CA LEU A 12 -10.95 -11.31 35.14
C LEU A 12 -11.15 -11.07 33.64
N ILE A 13 -10.45 -11.83 32.81
CA ILE A 13 -10.73 -11.96 31.37
C ILE A 13 -11.53 -13.24 31.16
N ALA A 14 -12.59 -13.17 30.37
CA ALA A 14 -13.41 -14.31 30.01
C ALA A 14 -13.21 -14.67 28.52
N TYR A 15 -12.54 -15.79 28.26
CA TYR A 15 -12.37 -16.34 26.92
C TYR A 15 -13.55 -17.23 26.57
N SER A 16 -14.25 -16.91 25.48
CA SER A 16 -15.29 -17.80 24.94
C SER A 16 -14.65 -19.00 24.26
N LEU A 17 -14.97 -20.20 24.75
CA LEU A 17 -14.55 -21.45 24.15
C LEU A 17 -15.53 -21.86 23.06
N ARG A 18 -14.99 -22.41 21.96
CA ARG A 18 -15.75 -23.02 20.87
C ARG A 18 -16.00 -24.50 21.19
N ALA A 19 -17.19 -24.99 20.85
CA ALA A 19 -17.53 -26.41 21.00
C ALA A 19 -16.88 -27.24 19.88
N TYR A 20 -16.82 -28.57 20.06
CA TYR A 20 -16.14 -29.47 19.12
C TYR A 20 -16.68 -29.35 17.68
N ASP A 21 -17.99 -29.21 17.53
CA ASP A 21 -18.69 -29.06 16.25
C ASP A 21 -18.44 -27.71 15.56
N GLU A 22 -17.97 -26.69 16.29
CA GLU A 22 -17.58 -25.39 15.74
C GLU A 22 -16.11 -25.35 15.29
N VAL A 23 -15.29 -26.33 15.70
CA VAL A 23 -13.87 -26.41 15.36
C VAL A 23 -13.71 -27.32 14.14
N ARG A 24 -13.13 -26.77 13.07
CA ARG A 24 -12.84 -27.51 11.85
C ARG A 24 -11.42 -28.08 11.91
N GLN A 25 -11.24 -29.30 11.41
CA GLN A 25 -9.92 -29.89 11.29
C GLN A 25 -9.13 -29.15 10.21
N ALA A 26 -7.88 -28.79 10.50
CA ALA A 26 -7.05 -28.06 9.55
C ALA A 26 -6.78 -28.89 8.29
N ASP A 27 -6.54 -30.20 8.45
CA ASP A 27 -6.22 -31.11 7.36
C ASP A 27 -7.33 -31.18 6.31
N ASP A 28 -8.61 -31.03 6.70
CA ASP A 28 -9.75 -31.04 5.75
C ASP A 28 -9.75 -29.83 4.80
N TYR A 29 -9.00 -28.76 5.11
CA TYR A 29 -9.01 -27.49 4.37
C TYR A 29 -7.67 -27.12 3.75
N PHE A 30 -6.58 -27.73 4.20
CA PHE A 30 -5.22 -27.38 3.81
C PHE A 30 -4.44 -28.58 3.23
N ASP A 31 -5.13 -29.70 2.93
CA ASP A 31 -4.54 -30.90 2.33
C ASP A 31 -3.91 -30.66 0.95
N ASP A 32 -4.46 -29.70 0.21
CA ASP A 32 -3.97 -29.27 -1.10
C ASP A 32 -2.73 -28.37 -1.04
N ILE A 33 -2.36 -27.86 0.14
CA ILE A 33 -1.20 -26.99 0.32
C ILE A 33 0.06 -27.86 0.48
N PRO A 34 1.00 -27.84 -0.49
CA PRO A 34 2.21 -28.64 -0.40
C PRO A 34 3.10 -28.13 0.74
N ALA A 35 3.63 -29.05 1.54
CA ALA A 35 4.62 -28.76 2.56
C ALA A 35 5.97 -28.42 1.93
N VAL A 36 6.16 -27.16 1.54
CA VAL A 36 7.39 -26.66 0.92
C VAL A 36 8.15 -25.77 1.89
N LYS A 37 9.47 -25.92 1.94
CA LYS A 37 10.33 -25.02 2.70
C LYS A 37 10.35 -23.65 2.03
N ALA A 38 10.07 -22.60 2.80
CA ALA A 38 10.13 -21.23 2.31
C ALA A 38 11.54 -20.87 1.82
N ASP A 39 11.61 -20.13 0.71
CA ASP A 39 12.85 -19.58 0.18
C ASP A 39 13.43 -18.53 1.14
N ARG A 40 14.69 -18.69 1.51
CA ARG A 40 15.39 -17.79 2.44
C ARG A 40 15.44 -16.35 1.94
N GLU A 41 15.67 -16.13 0.65
CA GLU A 41 15.74 -14.77 0.09
C GLU A 41 14.36 -14.08 0.18
N MET A 42 13.28 -14.84 -0.03
CA MET A 42 11.92 -14.34 0.09
C MET A 42 11.54 -14.01 1.53
N VAL A 43 11.98 -14.82 2.50
CA VAL A 43 11.78 -14.56 3.93
C VAL A 43 12.50 -13.26 4.33
N GLU A 44 13.76 -13.07 3.93
CA GLU A 44 14.51 -11.85 4.22
C GLU A 44 13.86 -10.59 3.63
N ILE A 45 13.24 -10.70 2.45
CA ILE A 45 12.49 -9.60 1.84
C ILE A 45 11.22 -9.30 2.67
N ALA A 46 10.46 -10.34 3.04
CA ALA A 46 9.26 -10.18 3.84
C ALA A 46 9.57 -9.53 5.20
N GLU A 47 10.65 -9.95 5.86
CA GLU A 47 11.11 -9.36 7.13
C GLU A 47 11.42 -7.87 6.98
N LYS A 48 12.10 -7.46 5.90
CA LYS A 48 12.36 -6.04 5.62
C LYS A 48 11.07 -5.24 5.41
N ILE A 49 10.08 -5.79 4.71
CA ILE A 49 8.78 -5.14 4.50
C ILE A 49 8.05 -4.97 5.83
N ILE A 50 8.03 -6.02 6.66
CA ILE A 50 7.42 -5.97 8.00
C ILE A 50 8.12 -4.90 8.83
N GLY A 51 9.45 -4.88 8.88
CA GLY A 51 10.21 -3.88 9.62
C GLY A 51 9.99 -2.44 9.14
N GLN A 52 9.78 -2.24 7.83
CA GLN A 52 9.45 -0.91 7.27
C GLN A 52 8.02 -0.46 7.57
N LYS A 53 7.08 -1.41 7.69
CA LYS A 53 5.66 -1.15 7.98
C LYS A 53 5.29 -1.31 9.45
N ASP A 54 6.26 -1.65 10.29
CA ASP A 54 6.04 -1.82 11.71
C ASP A 54 5.63 -0.50 12.35
N ALA A 55 4.64 -0.57 13.22
CA ALA A 55 4.08 0.59 13.88
C ALA A 55 3.52 0.16 15.24
N LYS A 56 3.46 1.11 16.18
CA LYS A 56 2.79 0.84 17.46
C LYS A 56 1.31 0.59 17.21
N PHE A 57 0.83 -0.57 17.64
CA PHE A 57 -0.58 -0.90 17.59
C PHE A 57 -1.36 0.01 18.54
N ASP A 58 -2.26 0.82 17.98
CA ASP A 58 -3.21 1.64 18.73
C ASP A 58 -4.63 1.23 18.34
N ALA A 59 -5.31 0.53 19.25
CA ALA A 59 -6.67 0.06 19.05
C ALA A 59 -7.68 1.19 18.80
N SER A 60 -7.40 2.43 19.27
CA SER A 60 -8.29 3.57 19.10
C SER A 60 -8.39 4.08 17.65
N THR A 61 -7.44 3.68 16.81
CA THR A 61 -7.43 4.00 15.37
C THR A 61 -8.44 3.16 14.58
N PHE A 62 -8.86 2.01 15.11
CA PHE A 62 -9.83 1.14 14.47
C PHE A 62 -11.24 1.62 14.82
N ARG A 63 -11.85 2.35 13.88
CA ARG A 63 -13.21 2.84 14.02
C ARG A 63 -14.18 2.02 13.17
N ASP A 64 -15.37 1.82 13.71
CA ASP A 64 -16.47 1.20 12.97
C ASP A 64 -17.02 2.19 11.93
N ARG A 65 -16.45 2.11 10.72
CA ARG A 65 -16.84 2.95 9.59
C ARG A 65 -18.32 2.78 9.23
N TYR A 66 -18.89 1.60 9.46
CA TYR A 66 -20.30 1.34 9.18
C TYR A 66 -21.18 2.11 10.16
N ASP A 67 -20.87 2.01 11.46
CA ASP A 67 -21.60 2.72 12.50
C ASP A 67 -21.52 4.24 12.35
N GLU A 68 -20.35 4.76 11.99
CA GLU A 68 -20.14 6.17 11.70
C GLU A 68 -20.96 6.63 10.48
N ALA A 69 -20.90 5.88 9.38
CA ALA A 69 -21.67 6.15 8.17
C ALA A 69 -23.18 6.08 8.43
N LEU A 70 -23.63 5.12 9.23
CA LEU A 70 -25.05 4.97 9.60
C LEU A 70 -25.52 6.16 10.45
N LYS A 71 -24.74 6.59 11.45
CA LYS A 71 -25.04 7.78 12.25
C LYS A 71 -25.06 9.05 11.40
N ALA A 72 -24.16 9.18 10.43
CA ALA A 72 -24.15 10.29 9.48
C ALA A 72 -25.39 10.28 8.57
N LEU A 73 -25.78 9.09 8.08
CA LEU A 73 -26.98 8.88 7.26
C LEU A 73 -28.27 9.22 8.02
N ILE A 74 -28.38 8.82 9.28
CA ILE A 74 -29.54 9.15 10.13
C ILE A 74 -29.63 10.67 10.31
N LYS A 75 -28.52 11.34 10.61
CA LYS A 75 -28.47 12.80 10.77
C LYS A 75 -28.83 13.55 9.47
N SER A 76 -28.40 13.06 8.30
CA SER A 76 -28.73 13.70 7.02
C SER A 76 -30.22 13.55 6.69
N LYS A 77 -30.81 12.38 6.94
CA LYS A 77 -32.26 12.14 6.79
C LYS A 77 -33.10 12.98 7.75
N GLN A 78 -32.69 13.12 9.01
CA GLN A 78 -33.38 13.98 9.99
C GLN A 78 -33.41 15.46 9.57
N LYS A 79 -32.36 15.93 8.86
CA LYS A 79 -32.27 17.30 8.34
C LYS A 79 -32.97 17.51 6.99
N GLY A 80 -33.71 16.51 6.50
CA GLY A 80 -34.44 16.59 5.22
C GLY A 80 -33.56 16.40 3.96
N GLY A 81 -32.32 15.94 4.11
CA GLY A 81 -31.42 15.67 2.98
C GLY A 81 -31.76 14.35 2.28
N LYS A 82 -31.82 14.36 0.93
CA LYS A 82 -31.84 13.15 0.12
C LYS A 82 -30.48 12.47 0.23
N ALA A 83 -30.44 11.34 0.92
CA ALA A 83 -29.21 10.68 1.29
C ALA A 83 -28.53 9.99 0.10
N LEU A 84 -27.42 10.56 -0.36
CA LEU A 84 -26.36 9.82 -1.01
C LEU A 84 -25.09 10.09 -0.20
N VAL A 85 -24.75 9.17 0.70
CA VAL A 85 -23.41 9.17 1.31
C VAL A 85 -22.53 8.50 0.26
N GLU A 86 -21.86 9.32 -0.54
CA GLU A 86 -20.87 8.86 -1.50
C GLU A 86 -19.69 8.30 -0.70
N ALA A 87 -19.49 6.98 -0.76
CA ALA A 87 -18.31 6.37 -0.17
C ALA A 87 -17.10 6.84 -1.00
N PRO A 88 -16.05 7.41 -0.39
CA PRO A 88 -14.87 7.78 -1.13
C PRO A 88 -14.29 6.54 -1.81
N GLU A 89 -14.12 6.59 -3.13
CA GLU A 89 -13.45 5.53 -3.88
C GLU A 89 -12.03 5.35 -3.33
N PRO A 90 -11.57 4.10 -3.16
CA PRO A 90 -10.20 3.85 -2.75
C PRO A 90 -9.25 4.43 -3.81
N GLU A 91 -8.31 5.25 -3.36
CA GLU A 91 -7.25 5.81 -4.22
C GLU A 91 -6.46 4.67 -4.86
N ASP A 92 -6.32 4.70 -6.19
CA ASP A 92 -5.51 3.75 -6.94
C ASP A 92 -4.03 3.89 -6.54
N THR A 93 -3.55 2.97 -5.70
CA THR A 93 -2.11 2.89 -5.41
C THR A 93 -1.38 2.35 -6.63
N ASN A 94 -0.55 3.19 -7.25
CA ASN A 94 0.26 2.83 -8.40
C ASN A 94 1.25 1.70 -8.06
N VAL A 95 0.88 0.46 -8.40
CA VAL A 95 1.73 -0.72 -8.25
C VAL A 95 2.74 -0.75 -9.40
N ILE A 96 3.78 0.08 -9.30
CA ILE A 96 4.99 -0.13 -10.11
C ILE A 96 5.72 -1.32 -9.49
N ASP A 97 6.14 -2.28 -10.32
CA ASP A 97 6.88 -3.51 -9.98
C ASP A 97 7.82 -3.29 -8.77
N LEU A 98 7.27 -3.58 -7.58
CA LEU A 98 7.90 -3.31 -6.30
C LEU A 98 9.17 -4.15 -6.16
N MET A 99 9.22 -5.32 -6.82
CA MET A 99 10.41 -6.16 -6.81
C MET A 99 11.54 -5.51 -7.61
N ALA A 100 11.26 -4.98 -8.80
CA ALA A 100 12.26 -4.27 -9.60
C ALA A 100 12.70 -2.96 -8.94
N ALA A 101 11.76 -2.20 -8.37
CA ALA A 101 12.06 -0.96 -7.65
C ALA A 101 12.91 -1.20 -6.40
N LEU A 102 12.61 -2.26 -5.63
CA LEU A 102 13.36 -2.62 -4.43
C LEU A 102 14.77 -3.16 -4.76
N ARG A 103 14.89 -4.04 -5.77
CA ARG A 103 16.20 -4.54 -6.25
C ARG A 103 17.09 -3.40 -6.73
N SER A 104 16.50 -2.38 -7.36
CA SER A 104 17.22 -1.18 -7.82
C SER A 104 17.64 -0.29 -6.65
N SER A 105 16.78 -0.13 -5.63
CA SER A 105 17.08 0.64 -4.42
C SER A 105 18.21 0.02 -3.59
N LEU A 106 18.27 -1.31 -3.48
CA LEU A 106 19.35 -2.02 -2.77
C LEU A 106 20.69 -1.93 -3.52
N LYS A 107 20.70 -1.99 -4.85
CA LYS A 107 21.92 -1.90 -5.66
C LYS A 107 22.53 -0.49 -5.68
N GLY A 108 21.74 0.56 -5.44
CA GLY A 108 22.20 1.95 -5.39
C GLY A 108 22.88 2.37 -4.08
N SER A 109 22.79 1.57 -3.02
CA SER A 109 23.31 1.90 -1.67
C SER A 109 24.79 1.54 -1.46
N ALA A 110 25.47 0.95 -2.44
CA ALA A 110 26.83 0.41 -2.29
C ALA A 110 27.94 1.26 -2.94
N THR A 111 27.72 2.56 -3.15
CA THR A 111 28.82 3.50 -3.48
C THR A 111 28.69 4.78 -2.67
N GLY A 112 29.31 4.77 -1.50
CA GLY A 112 29.55 5.97 -0.72
C GLY A 112 30.65 6.85 -1.34
N ALA A 113 30.47 8.16 -1.12
CA ALA A 113 31.46 9.24 -1.12
C ALA A 113 31.92 9.84 -2.47
N ARG A 114 31.39 11.02 -2.79
CA ARG A 114 32.20 12.27 -2.80
C ARG A 114 31.32 13.55 -2.72
N LYS A 115 31.52 14.26 -1.60
CA LYS A 115 31.51 15.74 -1.42
C LYS A 115 31.58 16.51 -2.77
N THR A 116 30.74 17.50 -3.06
CA THR A 116 30.94 18.90 -2.61
C THR A 116 29.71 19.77 -2.86
N THR A 117 29.35 20.53 -1.82
CA THR A 117 28.68 21.83 -1.91
C THR A 117 29.44 22.80 -2.84
N ALA A 118 28.77 23.40 -3.82
CA ALA A 118 29.22 24.64 -4.46
C ALA A 118 28.04 25.42 -5.07
N ALA A 119 27.67 26.47 -4.33
CA ALA A 119 27.21 27.79 -4.76
C ALA A 119 26.44 28.00 -6.08
N LYS A 120 25.28 28.66 -5.91
CA LYS A 120 24.66 29.62 -6.83
C LYS A 120 25.68 30.33 -7.73
N LYS A 121 25.45 30.30 -9.05
CA LYS A 121 25.81 31.44 -9.91
C LYS A 121 24.74 31.65 -10.98
N ALA A 122 24.42 32.94 -11.10
CA ALA A 122 23.29 33.50 -11.81
C ALA A 122 23.37 33.36 -13.33
N ALA A 123 22.20 33.46 -13.94
CA ALA A 123 21.98 33.61 -15.37
C ALA A 123 22.73 34.80 -15.98
N PRO A 124 23.03 34.77 -17.28
CA PRO A 124 23.02 35.95 -18.12
C PRO A 124 21.79 35.99 -19.03
N ALA A 125 21.28 37.20 -19.19
CA ALA A 125 20.09 37.56 -19.92
C ALA A 125 20.25 37.55 -21.46
N LYS A 126 19.11 37.32 -22.14
CA LYS A 126 18.59 37.85 -23.45
C LYS A 126 19.56 38.76 -24.25
N LYS A 127 19.67 38.78 -25.60
CA LYS A 127 18.86 38.46 -26.82
C LYS A 127 19.75 38.96 -28.02
N PRO A 128 19.34 39.02 -29.33
CA PRO A 128 18.23 38.39 -30.06
C PRO A 128 18.59 37.78 -31.46
N ALA A 129 17.65 36.98 -31.98
CA ALA A 129 17.17 36.81 -33.37
C ALA A 129 18.14 36.82 -34.58
N SER A 130 18.10 35.73 -35.36
CA SER A 130 17.99 35.83 -36.82
C SER A 130 17.21 34.64 -37.43
N LYS A 131 16.33 34.98 -38.37
CA LYS A 131 15.43 34.11 -39.12
C LYS A 131 16.20 33.29 -40.17
N LYS A 132 15.85 32.02 -40.40
CA LYS A 132 15.59 31.53 -41.79
C LYS A 132 14.86 30.18 -41.85
N ALA A 133 14.04 30.12 -42.89
CA ALA A 133 12.99 29.18 -43.32
C ALA A 133 13.29 27.67 -43.35
N PRO A 134 12.25 26.81 -43.41
CA PRO A 134 12.38 25.36 -43.49
C PRO A 134 12.64 24.91 -44.94
N ALA A 135 13.60 24.00 -45.12
CA ALA A 135 13.82 23.31 -46.39
C ALA A 135 13.16 21.93 -46.39
N ARG A 136 12.22 21.78 -47.31
CA ARG A 136 11.52 20.56 -47.73
C ARG A 136 12.42 19.68 -48.60
N LYS A 137 12.27 18.34 -48.48
CA LYS A 137 12.42 17.23 -49.46
C LYS A 137 12.99 16.00 -48.70
N THR A 138 12.58 14.75 -48.90
CA THR A 138 11.93 14.06 -50.04
C THR A 138 11.35 12.72 -49.58
N ALA A 139 10.35 12.25 -50.32
CA ALA A 139 9.60 11.00 -50.14
C ALA A 139 10.29 9.75 -50.70
N ALA A 140 9.87 8.57 -50.19
CA ALA A 140 9.66 7.26 -50.85
C ALA A 140 9.80 6.14 -49.78
N LYS A 141 9.02 5.07 -49.69
CA LYS A 141 8.17 4.36 -50.67
C LYS A 141 7.20 3.40 -49.92
N LYS A 142 6.05 3.16 -50.59
CA LYS A 142 5.02 2.10 -50.47
C LYS A 142 5.53 0.71 -49.98
N LYS A 143 4.71 -0.19 -49.41
CA LYS A 143 3.51 -0.83 -50.03
C LYS A 143 2.77 -1.73 -49.02
N ALA A 144 1.44 -1.80 -49.08
CA ALA A 144 0.66 -3.04 -48.89
C ALA A 144 -0.75 -2.85 -49.48
N ALA A 145 -1.02 -3.58 -50.54
CA ALA A 145 -2.31 -4.16 -50.90
C ALA A 145 -2.01 -5.65 -51.13
#